data_AF-A0A1I7E9R4-F1
#
_entry.id   AF-A0A1I7E9R4-F1
#
_cell.length_a   1.000
_cell.length_b   1.000
_cell.length_c   1.000
_cell.angle_alpha   90.00
_cell.angle_beta   90.00
_cell.angle_gamma   90.00
#
_symmetry.space_group_name_H-M   'P 1'
#
loop_
_entity.id
_entity.type
_entity.pdbx_description
1 polymer ?
#
loop_
_entity_poly.entity_id
_entity_poly.type
_entity_poly.pdbx_seq_one_letter_code
_entity_poly.pdbx_strand_id
1 'polypeptide(L)'
;MTGIDTDKLRAEQAERLAAISDGLLAPGETLSLKAARSRWYERCRNQTILTRRTRAIEGKQRRKLAELPFDERKRQISEGLMRSLKGDVGHMTSHQFEKMVWAQLYQLELVNLEPPGTPPPH
;
A
#
# COMPACT_ATOMS: atom_id res chain seq x y z
N MET A 1 -40.65 -23.39 29.71
CA MET A 1 -40.29 -23.22 28.28
C MET A 1 -39.90 -21.77 28.07
N THR A 2 -38.65 -21.50 27.74
CA THR A 2 -38.16 -20.14 27.46
C THR A 2 -38.79 -19.65 26.15
N GLY A 3 -39.58 -18.57 26.19
CA GLY A 3 -40.27 -17.97 25.05
C GLY A 3 -39.35 -17.25 24.07
N ILE A 4 -38.28 -17.93 23.65
CA ILE A 4 -37.35 -17.43 22.63
C ILE A 4 -37.84 -17.96 21.29
N ASP A 5 -38.15 -17.03 20.38
CA ASP A 5 -38.45 -17.33 18.99
C ASP A 5 -37.18 -17.84 18.29
N THR A 6 -37.12 -19.16 18.08
CA THR A 6 -35.96 -19.83 17.50
C THR A 6 -35.78 -19.53 16.02
N ASP A 7 -36.85 -19.22 15.30
CA ASP A 7 -36.81 -18.99 13.87
C ASP A 7 -36.27 -17.59 13.57
N LYS A 8 -36.69 -16.60 14.37
CA LYS A 8 -36.09 -15.26 14.35
C LYS A 8 -34.58 -15.31 14.63
N LEU A 9 -34.15 -16.09 15.63
CA LEU A 9 -32.73 -16.22 15.97
C LEU A 9 -31.92 -16.83 14.81
N ARG A 10 -32.46 -17.84 14.11
CA ARG A 10 -31.79 -18.43 12.95
C ARG A 10 -31.69 -17.45 11.78
N ALA A 11 -32.74 -16.66 11.54
CA ALA A 11 -32.73 -15.63 10.49
C ALA A 11 -31.64 -14.57 10.76
N GLU A 12 -31.56 -14.06 12.00
CA GLU A 12 -30.52 -13.09 12.40
C GLU A 12 -29.10 -13.67 12.27
N GLN A 13 -28.90 -14.96 12.57
CA GLN A 13 -27.62 -15.63 12.34
C GLN A 13 -27.27 -15.77 10.86
N ALA A 14 -28.24 -16.13 10.02
CA ALA A 14 -28.02 -16.28 8.57
C ALA A 14 -27.65 -14.94 7.92
N GLU A 15 -28.35 -13.85 8.26
CA GLU A 15 -28.02 -12.50 7.80
C GLU A 15 -26.62 -12.07 8.24
N ARG A 16 -26.24 -12.38 9.49
CA ARG A 16 -24.91 -12.08 10.00
C ARG A 16 -23.81 -12.84 9.26
N LEU A 17 -24.02 -14.12 8.97
CA LEU A 17 -23.06 -14.93 8.23
C LEU A 17 -22.90 -14.43 6.79
N ALA A 18 -23.99 -14.03 6.13
CA ALA A 18 -23.94 -13.41 4.81
C ALA A 18 -23.17 -12.08 4.83
N ALA A 19 -23.40 -11.23 5.84
CA ALA A 19 -22.63 -9.99 5.99
C ALA A 19 -21.13 -10.24 6.25
N ILE A 20 -20.78 -11.33 6.94
CA ILE A 20 -19.37 -11.73 7.12
C ILE A 20 -18.77 -12.24 5.80
N SER A 21 -19.49 -13.09 5.05
CA SER A 21 -19.00 -13.60 3.77
C SER A 21 -18.78 -12.47 2.75
N ASP A 22 -19.65 -11.46 2.77
CA ASP A 22 -19.56 -10.29 1.90
C ASP A 22 -18.50 -9.27 2.37
N GLY A 23 -17.81 -9.55 3.50
CA GLY A 23 -16.79 -8.68 4.08
C GLY A 23 -17.35 -7.40 4.73
N LEU A 24 -18.68 -7.30 4.85
CA LEU A 24 -19.38 -6.19 5.48
C LEU A 24 -19.30 -6.24 7.00
N LEU A 25 -18.95 -7.36 7.61
CA LEU A 25 -18.86 -7.57 9.06
C LEU A 25 -17.65 -8.44 9.40
N ALA A 26 -16.92 -8.13 10.49
CA ALA A 26 -15.88 -9.04 10.96
C ALA A 26 -16.49 -10.18 11.80
N PRO A 27 -15.87 -11.38 11.83
CA PRO A 27 -16.28 -12.44 12.74
C PRO A 27 -16.32 -11.93 14.19
N GLY A 28 -17.42 -12.20 14.90
CA GLY A 28 -17.60 -11.76 16.30
C GLY A 28 -18.12 -10.32 16.46
N GLU A 29 -18.19 -9.52 15.40
CA GLU A 29 -18.66 -8.12 15.47
C GLU A 29 -20.19 -8.02 15.43
N THR A 30 -20.80 -7.17 16.25
CA THR A 30 -22.26 -6.95 16.24
C THR A 30 -22.71 -6.15 15.01
N LEU A 31 -23.79 -6.59 14.35
CA LEU A 31 -24.41 -5.86 13.24
C LEU A 31 -25.16 -4.62 13.77
N SER A 32 -24.43 -3.54 14.06
CA SER A 32 -24.98 -2.27 14.54
C SER A 32 -24.32 -1.07 13.87
N LEU A 33 -25.06 0.04 13.78
CA LEU A 33 -24.54 1.31 13.24
C LEU A 33 -23.32 1.83 14.02
N LYS A 34 -23.31 1.62 15.34
CA LYS A 34 -22.19 2.04 16.20
C LYS A 34 -20.91 1.26 15.86
N ALA A 35 -21.01 -0.05 15.69
CA ALA A 35 -19.89 -0.91 15.32
C ALA A 35 -19.36 -0.55 13.92
N ALA A 36 -20.25 -0.37 12.95
CA ALA A 36 -19.90 0.08 11.60
C ALA A 36 -19.14 1.42 11.59
N ARG A 37 -19.58 2.40 12.39
CA ARG A 37 -18.87 3.68 12.56
C ARG A 37 -17.49 3.51 13.16
N SER A 38 -17.33 2.68 14.20
CA SER A 38 -16.03 2.41 14.83
C SER A 38 -15.02 1.88 13.81
N ARG A 39 -15.43 0.87 13.01
CA ARG A 39 -14.58 0.32 11.95
C ARG A 39 -14.18 1.34 10.90
N TRP A 40 -15.10 2.20 10.48
CA TRP A 40 -14.80 3.24 9.51
C TRP A 40 -13.72 4.18 10.05
N TYR A 41 -13.86 4.66 11.30
CA TYR A 41 -12.84 5.51 11.93
C TYR A 41 -11.50 4.79 12.08
N GLU A 42 -11.49 3.54 12.51
CA GLU A 42 -10.27 2.73 12.62
C GLU A 42 -9.59 2.54 11.26
N ARG A 43 -10.36 2.24 10.21
CA ARG A 43 -9.86 2.13 8.84
C ARG A 43 -9.25 3.45 8.37
N CYS A 44 -9.95 4.57 8.54
CA CYS A 44 -9.43 5.89 8.20
C CYS A 44 -8.16 6.23 8.98
N ARG A 45 -8.11 5.92 10.28
CA ARG A 45 -6.93 6.13 11.13
C ARG A 45 -5.75 5.28 10.65
N ASN A 46 -5.97 3.99 10.40
CA ASN A 46 -4.92 3.08 9.93
C ASN A 46 -4.41 3.52 8.55
N GLN A 47 -5.32 3.86 7.63
CA GLN A 47 -4.95 4.39 6.33
C GLN A 47 -4.12 5.68 6.46
N THR A 48 -4.52 6.59 7.34
CA THR A 48 -3.77 7.84 7.59
C THR A 48 -2.37 7.56 8.11
N ILE A 49 -2.23 6.63 9.06
CA ILE A 49 -0.92 6.23 9.61
C ILE A 49 -0.04 5.62 8.53
N LEU A 50 -0.58 4.69 7.72
CA LEU A 50 0.15 4.06 6.62
C LEU A 50 0.60 5.10 5.60
N THR A 51 -0.30 5.98 5.13
CA THR A 51 0.04 7.04 4.18
C THR A 51 1.14 7.96 4.72
N ARG A 52 1.06 8.37 5.99
CA ARG A 52 2.10 9.20 6.62
C ARG A 52 3.44 8.49 6.70
N ARG A 53 3.46 7.21 7.07
CA ARG A 53 4.69 6.40 7.15
C ARG A 53 5.32 6.23 5.77
N THR A 54 4.52 5.88 4.77
CA THR A 54 4.97 5.74 3.38
C THR A 54 5.58 7.03 2.87
N ARG A 55 4.89 8.17 3.01
CA ARG A 55 5.41 9.49 2.61
C ARG A 55 6.70 9.88 3.34
N ALA A 56 6.80 9.57 4.64
CA ALA A 56 8.01 9.88 5.40
C ALA A 56 9.21 9.05 4.93
N ILE A 57 9.01 7.78 4.57
CA ILE A 57 10.05 6.91 4.02
C ILE A 57 10.44 7.38 2.62
N GLU A 58 9.47 7.63 1.74
CA GLU A 58 9.69 8.16 0.39
C GLU A 58 10.45 9.49 0.43
N GLY A 59 10.06 10.42 1.30
CA GLY A 59 10.74 11.70 1.46
C GLY A 59 12.18 11.59 1.99
N LYS A 60 12.49 10.57 2.82
CA LYS A 60 13.87 10.26 3.22
C LYS A 60 14.67 9.69 2.06
N GLN A 61 14.08 8.74 1.33
CA GLN A 61 14.70 8.09 0.19
C GLN A 61 14.97 9.09 -0.95
N ARG A 62 13.99 9.93 -1.26
CA ARG A 62 14.12 11.01 -2.26
C ARG A 62 15.25 11.94 -1.93
N ARG A 63 15.32 12.49 -0.71
CA ARG A 63 16.42 13.38 -0.29
C ARG A 63 17.79 12.74 -0.42
N LYS A 64 17.91 11.46 -0.04
CA LYS A 64 19.18 10.73 -0.17
C LYS A 64 19.59 10.52 -1.64
N LEU A 65 18.62 10.18 -2.49
CA LEU A 65 18.88 9.84 -3.88
C LEU A 65 19.03 11.06 -4.79
N ALA A 66 18.36 12.18 -4.48
CA ALA A 66 18.39 13.40 -5.28
C ALA A 66 19.80 13.98 -5.46
N GLU A 67 20.66 13.82 -4.45
CA GLU A 67 22.06 14.25 -4.48
C GLU A 67 22.96 13.40 -5.40
N LEU A 68 22.45 12.27 -5.90
CA LEU A 68 23.24 11.32 -6.68
C LEU A 68 23.01 11.49 -8.19
N PRO A 69 24.03 11.20 -9.01
CA PRO A 69 23.86 11.08 -10.47
C PRO A 69 22.72 10.13 -10.84
N PHE A 70 22.08 10.38 -11.97
CA PHE A 70 20.88 9.63 -12.38
C PHE A 70 21.12 8.12 -12.48
N ASP A 71 22.27 7.71 -13.03
CA ASP A 71 22.63 6.29 -13.15
C ASP A 71 22.78 5.62 -11.78
N GLU A 72 23.35 6.33 -10.80
CA GLU A 72 23.51 5.82 -9.44
C GLU A 72 22.15 5.71 -8.72
N ARG A 73 21.21 6.62 -8.98
CA ARG A 73 19.82 6.49 -8.51
C ARG A 73 19.16 5.24 -9.08
N LYS A 74 19.29 5.03 -10.40
CA LYS A 74 18.73 3.85 -11.09
C LYS A 74 19.33 2.56 -10.51
N ARG A 75 20.64 2.53 -10.26
CA ARG A 75 21.33 1.38 -9.63
C ARG A 75 20.79 1.10 -8.22
N GLN A 76 20.74 2.09 -7.34
CA GLN A 76 20.28 1.89 -5.95
C GLN A 76 18.82 1.45 -5.84
N ILE A 77 17.94 2.00 -6.69
CA ILE A 77 16.53 1.56 -6.75
C ILE A 77 16.45 0.12 -7.25
N SER A 78 17.21 -0.25 -8.28
CA SER A 78 17.26 -1.61 -8.79
C SER A 78 17.71 -2.61 -7.72
N GLU A 79 18.77 -2.30 -6.97
CA GLU A 79 19.24 -3.13 -5.85
C GLU A 79 18.22 -3.23 -4.71
N GLY A 80 17.54 -2.11 -4.41
CA GLY A 80 16.45 -2.09 -3.43
C GLY A 80 15.30 -3.02 -3.83
N LEU A 81 14.85 -2.91 -5.08
CA LEU A 81 13.79 -3.77 -5.64
C LEU A 81 14.22 -5.24 -5.62
N MET A 82 15.42 -5.55 -6.10
CA MET A 82 15.98 -6.91 -6.09
C MET A 82 15.96 -7.53 -4.68
N ARG A 83 16.37 -6.77 -3.66
CA ARG A 83 16.31 -7.20 -2.25
C ARG A 83 14.88 -7.41 -1.76
N SER A 84 13.96 -6.52 -2.12
CA SER A 84 12.55 -6.61 -1.70
C SER A 84 11.81 -7.80 -2.30
N LEU A 85 12.16 -8.16 -3.55
CA LEU A 85 11.58 -9.26 -4.30
C LEU A 85 12.09 -10.65 -3.84
N LYS A 86 13.14 -10.72 -3.01
CA LYS A 86 13.64 -11.96 -2.37
C LYS A 86 13.73 -13.19 -3.29
N GLY A 87 14.06 -13.02 -4.57
CA GLY A 87 14.20 -14.13 -5.53
C GLY A 87 12.99 -14.39 -6.45
N ASP A 88 11.87 -13.70 -6.27
CA ASP A 88 10.69 -13.79 -7.17
C ASP A 88 10.95 -13.15 -8.56
N VAL A 89 12.15 -12.58 -8.74
CA VAL A 89 12.65 -12.07 -10.02
C VAL A 89 12.81 -13.14 -11.10
N GLY A 90 12.86 -14.43 -10.74
CA GLY A 90 13.01 -15.52 -11.71
C GLY A 90 11.84 -15.66 -12.70
N HIS A 91 10.65 -15.19 -12.32
CA HIS A 91 9.45 -15.22 -13.18
C HIS A 91 9.24 -13.94 -13.97
N MET A 92 10.08 -12.92 -13.76
CA MET A 92 9.92 -11.60 -14.34
C MET A 92 10.93 -11.37 -15.47
N THR A 93 10.44 -10.83 -16.58
CA THR A 93 11.32 -10.41 -17.68
C THR A 93 12.12 -9.16 -17.30
N SER A 94 13.29 -8.97 -17.93
CA SER A 94 14.11 -7.76 -17.72
C SER A 94 13.32 -6.47 -17.96
N HIS A 95 12.41 -6.47 -18.94
CA HIS A 95 11.56 -5.31 -19.25
C HIS A 95 10.55 -5.00 -18.13
N GLN A 96 9.92 -6.04 -17.55
CA GLN A 96 9.00 -5.85 -16.42
C GLN A 96 9.75 -5.31 -15.20
N PHE A 97 10.96 -5.80 -14.94
CA PHE A 97 11.80 -5.28 -13.85
C PHE A 97 12.19 -3.82 -14.10
N GLU A 98 12.64 -3.48 -15.31
CA GLU A 98 12.99 -2.11 -15.68
C GLU A 98 11.78 -1.17 -15.54
N LYS A 99 10.58 -1.62 -15.92
CA LYS A 99 9.34 -0.86 -15.71
C LYS A 99 9.08 -0.57 -14.23
N MET A 100 9.36 -1.52 -13.32
CA MET A 100 9.24 -1.29 -11.87
C MET A 100 10.27 -0.27 -11.37
N VAL A 101 11.51 -0.33 -11.85
CA VAL A 101 12.56 0.64 -11.52
C VAL A 101 12.13 2.05 -11.92
N TRP A 102 11.62 2.21 -13.16
CA TRP A 102 11.10 3.48 -13.64
C TRP A 102 9.88 3.95 -12.84
N ALA A 103 8.92 3.07 -12.55
CA ALA A 103 7.76 3.42 -11.73
C ALA A 103 8.18 3.96 -10.35
N GLN A 104 9.18 3.35 -9.71
CA GLN A 104 9.71 3.81 -8.43
C GLN A 104 10.43 5.15 -8.56
N LEU A 105 11.20 5.37 -9.62
CA LEU A 105 11.83 6.66 -9.92
C LEU A 105 10.79 7.76 -10.10
N TYR A 106 9.69 7.50 -10.81
CA TYR A 106 8.59 8.44 -10.98
C TYR A 106 7.86 8.72 -9.68
N GLN A 107 7.57 7.68 -8.88
CA GLN A 107 6.90 7.84 -7.58
C GLN A 107 7.72 8.70 -6.61
N LEU A 108 9.05 8.61 -6.68
CA LEU A 108 9.95 9.45 -5.89
C LEU A 108 10.23 10.82 -6.52
N GLU A 109 9.65 11.13 -7.68
CA GLU A 109 9.91 12.35 -8.46
C GLU A 109 11.42 12.54 -8.74
N LEU A 110 12.11 11.44 -9.05
CA LEU A 110 13.55 11.38 -9.29
C LEU A 110 13.91 11.21 -10.77
N VAL A 111 12.94 11.31 -11.68
CA VAL A 111 13.23 11.37 -13.11
C VAL A 111 13.62 12.81 -13.42
N ASN A 112 14.91 13.05 -13.70
CA ASN A 112 15.36 14.36 -14.16
C ASN A 112 14.69 14.66 -15.50
N LEU A 113 13.80 15.65 -15.51
CA LEU A 113 13.26 16.23 -16.74
C LEU A 113 14.13 17.40 -17.25
N GLU A 114 15.19 17.73 -16.53
CA GLU A 114 16.07 18.83 -16.88
C GLU A 114 17.01 18.38 -18.02
N PRO A 115 16.99 19.07 -19.18
CA PRO A 115 17.85 18.72 -20.30
C PRO A 115 19.34 18.86 -19.90
N PRO A 116 20.25 18.01 -20.41
CA PRO A 116 21.66 18.12 -20.10
C PRO A 116 22.20 19.40 -20.72
N GLY A 117 22.33 20.46 -19.91
CA GLY A 117 22.69 21.77 -20.40
C GLY A 117 23.24 22.65 -19.29
N THR A 118 24.50 22.42 -18.92
CA THR A 118 25.45 23.49 -18.57
C THR A 118 26.85 22.85 -18.46
N PRO A 119 27.81 23.23 -19.32
CA PRO A 119 29.21 22.91 -19.07
C PRO A 119 29.67 23.64 -17.79
N PRO A 120 30.61 23.06 -17.02
CA PRO A 120 31.13 23.69 -15.81
C PRO A 120 31.84 25.01 -16.15
N PRO A 121 31.80 26.02 -15.26
CA PRO A 121 32.63 27.19 -15.41
C PRO A 121 34.09 26.81 -15.13
N HIS A 122 34.93 26.90 -16.16
CA HIS A 122 36.28 27.49 -16.23
C HIS A 122 37.07 26.91 -17.40
#